data_AF-A0A319BSX8-F1
#
_entry.id   AF-A0A319BSX8-F1
#
_cell.length_a   1.000
_cell.length_b   1.000
_cell.length_c   1.000
_cell.angle_alpha   90.00
_cell.angle_beta   90.00
_cell.angle_gamma   90.00
#
_symmetry.space_group_name_H-M   'P 1'
#
loop_
_entity.id
_entity.type
_entity.pdbx_description
1 polymer ?
#
loop_
_entity_poly.entity_id
_entity_poly.type
_entity_poly.pdbx_seq_one_letter_code
_entity_poly.pdbx_strand_id
1 'polypeptide(L)' 'MTCNSCIRVFDTNSPQQMPGARCPTCAKQGKEVWVIPGKNCHICGTPVG' A
#
# COMPACT_ATOMS: atom_id res chain seq x y z
N MET A 1 13.72 -36.53 2.09
CA MET A 1 14.40 -35.40 2.76
C MET A 1 14.73 -34.38 1.67
N THR A 2 14.30 -33.13 1.64
CA THR A 2 13.64 -32.24 2.61
C THR A 2 12.60 -31.40 1.85
N CYS A 3 11.41 -31.27 2.43
CA CYS A 3 10.47 -30.21 2.13
C CYS A 3 11.16 -28.87 2.44
N ASN A 4 11.14 -27.89 1.54
CA ASN A 4 10.99 -26.48 1.92
C ASN A 4 10.91 -25.53 0.72
N SER A 5 10.01 -24.55 0.88
CA SER A 5 9.97 -23.26 0.18
C SER A 5 9.02 -23.10 -1.02
N CYS A 6 7.76 -23.52 -0.87
CA CYS A 6 6.65 -22.88 -1.61
C CYS A 6 5.95 -21.78 -0.80
N ILE A 7 6.53 -21.31 0.31
CA ILE A 7 5.91 -20.29 1.15
C ILE A 7 6.88 -19.12 1.44
N ARG A 8 6.47 -17.94 0.94
CA ARG A 8 6.94 -16.57 1.22
C ARG A 8 8.28 -16.25 0.52
N VAL A 9 8.36 -15.21 -0.30
CA VAL A 9 8.03 -13.83 0.05
C VAL A 9 7.41 -13.08 -1.13
N PHE A 10 6.44 -12.22 -0.83
CA PHE A 10 6.06 -11.13 -1.70
C PHE A 10 7.31 -10.25 -1.88
N ASP A 11 8.08 -10.53 -2.92
CA ASP A 11 9.16 -9.68 -3.37
C ASP A 11 8.54 -8.37 -3.82
N THR A 12 8.82 -7.29 -3.08
CA THR A 12 8.36 -5.92 -3.31
C THR A 12 8.93 -5.28 -4.58
N ASN A 13 9.59 -6.07 -5.45
CA ASN A 13 10.27 -5.62 -6.67
C ASN A 13 9.59 -6.15 -7.94
N SER A 14 8.27 -6.04 -8.00
CA SER A 14 7.52 -6.10 -9.25
C SER A 14 6.42 -5.03 -9.20
N PRO A 15 6.29 -4.13 -10.20
CA PRO A 15 5.37 -2.99 -10.18
C PRO A 15 3.87 -3.36 -10.27
N GLN A 16 3.51 -4.58 -9.86
CA GLN A 16 2.16 -5.15 -9.90
C GLN A 16 1.62 -5.50 -8.51
N GLN A 17 2.37 -5.25 -7.44
CA GLN A 17 1.80 -5.16 -6.10
C GLN A 17 1.08 -3.83 -6.01
N MET A 18 -0.23 -3.84 -5.72
CA MET A 18 -1.00 -2.60 -5.54
C MET A 18 -0.23 -1.70 -4.56
N PRO A 19 0.44 -0.63 -5.02
CA PRO A 19 1.29 0.17 -4.17
C PRO A 19 0.37 1.19 -3.52
N GLY A 20 -0.50 0.73 -2.62
CA GLY A 20 -1.32 1.62 -1.83
C GLY A 20 -0.40 2.57 -1.08
N ALA A 21 -0.44 3.85 -1.40
CA ALA A 21 0.29 4.86 -0.66
C ALA A 21 -0.57 5.28 0.54
N ARG A 22 -0.02 5.18 1.75
CA ARG A 22 -0.72 5.65 2.96
C ARG A 22 -0.87 7.16 2.88
N CYS A 23 -2.10 7.66 3.00
CA CYS A 23 -2.35 9.09 2.99
C CYS A 23 -1.72 9.76 4.23
N PRO A 24 -0.75 10.69 4.08
CA PRO A 24 -0.07 11.31 5.22
C PRO A 24 -1.01 12.23 6.03
N THR A 25 -2.00 12.83 5.38
CA THR A 25 -3.00 13.70 6.03
C THR A 25 -3.91 12.89 6.96
N CYS A 26 -4.44 11.77 6.47
CA CYS A 26 -5.27 10.88 7.29
C CYS A 26 -4.45 10.22 8.40
N ALA A 27 -3.19 9.85 8.12
CA ALA A 27 -2.29 9.31 9.14
C ALA A 27 -2.07 10.28 10.31
N LYS A 28 -1.91 11.59 10.03
CA LYS A 28 -1.84 12.63 11.08
C LYS A 28 -3.13 12.78 11.89
N GLN A 29 -4.27 12.48 11.30
CA GLN A 29 -5.57 12.48 11.98
C GLN A 29 -5.85 11.18 12.75
N GLY A 30 -4.93 10.20 12.72
CA GLY A 30 -5.14 8.89 13.32
C GLY A 30 -6.02 7.95 12.49
N LYS A 31 -6.33 8.30 11.23
CA LYS A 31 -7.07 7.45 10.31
C LYS A 31 -6.10 6.72 9.37
N GLU A 32 -6.14 5.40 9.40
CA GLU A 32 -5.33 4.60 8.49
C GLU A 32 -6.06 4.41 7.16
N VAL A 33 -5.69 5.24 6.18
CA VAL A 33 -6.29 5.26 4.85
C VAL A 33 -5.22 4.96 3.80
N TRP A 34 -5.46 3.91 3.04
CA TRP A 34 -4.62 3.47 1.94
C TRP A 34 -5.22 3.94 0.63
N VAL A 35 -4.44 4.68 -0.15
CA VAL A 35 -4.89 5.36 -1.37
C VAL A 35 -4.17 4.77 -2.56
N ILE A 36 -4.90 4.58 -3.66
CA ILE A 36 -4.29 4.18 -4.93
C ILE A 36 -3.53 5.40 -5.48
N PRO A 37 -2.21 5.31 -5.70
CA PRO A 37 -1.42 6.43 -6.21
C PRO A 37 -1.94 6.87 -7.58
N GLY A 38 -2.06 8.19 -7.77
CA GLY A 38 -2.72 8.79 -8.93
C GLY A 38 -4.23 9.01 -8.76
N LYS A 39 -4.81 8.68 -7.60
CA LYS A 39 -6.14 9.13 -7.18
C LYS A 39 -6.09 9.93 -5.90
N ASN A 40 -7.07 10.80 -5.72
CA ASN A 40 -7.27 11.52 -4.47
C ASN A 40 -7.74 10.56 -3.37
N CYS A 41 -7.29 10.83 -2.15
CA CYS A 41 -7.76 10.12 -0.96
C CYS A 41 -9.29 10.26 -0.84
N HIS A 42 -10.02 9.15 -0.76
CA HIS A 42 -11.48 9.17 -0.66
C HIS A 42 -11.99 9.84 0.63
N ILE A 43 -11.16 9.90 1.68
CA ILE A 43 -11.56 10.43 2.99
C ILE A 43 -11.33 11.93 3.12
N CYS A 44 -10.21 12.44 2.60
CA CYS A 44 -9.82 13.85 2.76
C CYS A 44 -9.68 14.60 1.44
N GLY A 45 -9.80 13.94 0.29
CA GLY A 45 -9.61 14.53 -1.04
C GLY A 45 -8.16 14.89 -1.37
N THR A 46 -7.20 14.69 -0.45
CA THR A 46 -5.79 15.05 -0.68
C THR A 46 -5.23 14.18 -1.80
N PRO A 47 -4.59 14.77 -2.84
CA PRO A 47 -3.91 13.99 -3.87
C PRO A 47 -2.76 13.20 -3.23
N VAL A 48 -2.75 11.88 -3.44
CA VAL A 48 -1.67 11.01 -3.00
C VAL A 48 -1.05 10.44 -4.28
N GLY A 49 0.18 10.87 -4.56
CA GLY A 49 0.94 10.55 -5.76
C GLY A 49 2.41 10.72 -5.48
#